data_AF-A0A542H425-F1
#
_entry.id   AF-A0A542H425-F1
#
_cell.length_a   1.000
_cell.length_b   1.000
_cell.length_c   1.000
_cell.angle_alpha   90.00
_cell.angle_beta   90.00
_cell.angle_gamma   90.00
#
_symmetry.space_group_name_H-M   'P 1'
#
loop_
_entity.id
_entity.type
_entity.pdbx_description
1 polymer ?
#
loop_
_entity_poly.entity_id
_entity_poly.type
_entity_poly.pdbx_seq_one_letter_code
_entity_poly.pdbx_strand_id
1 'polypeptide(L)' 'MLARPEDRTARAAFEDCGYTLCVLMGKRCAREAADAAELYLRAGVDALHRERWSLNRRSGVARLSATRPLPCLPAET' A
#
# COMPACT_ATOMS: atom_id res chain seq x y z
N MET A 1 -20.68 5.78 -11.04
CA MET A 1 -21.83 5.80 -11.98
C MET A 1 -21.27 5.62 -13.37
N LEU A 2 -21.88 4.77 -14.21
CA LEU A 2 -21.41 4.54 -15.58
C LEU A 2 -21.68 5.77 -16.44
N ALA A 3 -20.69 6.22 -17.22
CA ALA A 3 -20.83 7.38 -18.09
C ALA A 3 -21.73 7.14 -19.31
N ARG A 4 -21.85 5.87 -19.75
CA ARG A 4 -22.70 5.42 -20.86
C ARG A 4 -23.45 4.15 -20.47
N PRO A 5 -24.53 4.25 -19.68
CA PRO A 5 -25.27 3.07 -19.21
C PRO A 5 -25.95 2.28 -20.34
N GLU A 6 -26.16 2.89 -21.50
CA GLU A 6 -26.67 2.25 -22.71
C GLU A 6 -25.65 1.31 -23.39
N ASP A 7 -24.36 1.51 -23.12
CA ASP A 7 -23.30 0.60 -23.56
C ASP A 7 -23.39 -0.68 -22.73
N ARG A 8 -23.94 -1.73 -23.35
CA ARG A 8 -24.16 -3.03 -22.72
C ARG A 8 -22.85 -3.69 -22.28
N THR A 9 -21.76 -3.48 -23.01
CA THR A 9 -20.46 -4.05 -22.67
C THR A 9 -19.89 -3.36 -21.43
N ALA A 10 -19.95 -2.03 -21.37
CA ALA A 10 -19.53 -1.27 -20.19
C ALA A 10 -20.37 -1.65 -18.96
N ARG A 11 -21.69 -1.86 -19.14
CA ARG A 11 -22.57 -2.29 -18.06
C ARG A 11 -22.22 -3.70 -17.56
N ALA A 12 -22.02 -4.66 -18.47
CA ALA A 12 -21.65 -6.02 -18.09
C ALA A 12 -20.32 -6.05 -17.31
N ALA A 13 -19.30 -5.30 -17.76
CA ALA A 13 -18.04 -5.20 -17.06
C ALA A 13 -18.19 -4.56 -15.67
N PHE A 14 -19.03 -3.52 -15.54
CA PHE A 14 -19.31 -2.90 -14.24
C PHE A 14 -20.02 -3.87 -13.28
N GLU A 15 -20.99 -4.65 -13.77
CA GLU A 15 -21.72 -5.65 -12.99
C GLU A 15 -20.80 -6.79 -12.54
N ASP A 16 -19.93 -7.30 -13.42
CA ASP A 16 -18.98 -8.37 -13.12
C ASP A 16 -17.93 -7.94 -12.08
N CYS A 17 -17.36 -6.73 -12.25
CA CYS A 17 -16.50 -6.12 -11.25
C CYS A 17 -17.23 -5.94 -9.91
N GLY A 18 -18.48 -5.46 -9.95
CA GLY A 18 -19.32 -5.29 -8.76
C GLY A 18 -19.56 -6.60 -8.03
N TYR A 19 -19.89 -7.67 -8.75
CA TYR A 19 -20.08 -9.01 -8.19
C TYR A 19 -18.79 -9.53 -7.54
N THR A 20 -17.66 -9.42 -8.25
CA THR A 20 -16.35 -9.83 -7.74
C THR A 20 -16.00 -9.10 -6.45
N LEU A 21 -16.19 -7.78 -6.39
CA LEU A 21 -15.93 -6.99 -5.18
C LEU A 21 -16.86 -7.40 -4.04
N CYS A 22 -18.15 -7.62 -4.30
CA CYS A 22 -19.10 -8.09 -3.29
C CYS A 22 -18.64 -9.39 -2.63
N VAL A 23 -18.18 -10.36 -3.43
CA VAL A 23 -17.64 -11.65 -2.94
C VAL A 23 -16.37 -11.43 -2.11
N LEU A 24 -15.40 -10.68 -2.64
CA LEU A 24 -14.11 -10.47 -1.96
C LEU A 24 -14.25 -9.71 -0.64
N MET A 25 -15.18 -8.75 -0.57
CA MET A 25 -15.36 -7.87 0.59
C MET A 25 -16.47 -8.33 1.55
N GLY A 26 -17.21 -9.38 1.20
CA GLY A 26 -18.33 -9.88 2.00
C GLY A 26 -19.47 -8.85 2.15
N LYS A 27 -19.74 -8.07 1.09
CA LYS A 27 -20.79 -7.05 1.07
C LYS A 27 -21.91 -7.44 0.12
N ARG A 28 -23.13 -6.94 0.37
CA ARG A 28 -24.30 -7.24 -0.45
C ARG A 28 -24.53 -6.23 -1.58
N CYS A 29 -23.91 -5.05 -1.48
CA CYS A 29 -24.05 -3.97 -2.45
C CYS A 29 -22.69 -3.60 -3.04
N ALA A 30 -22.64 -3.40 -4.37
CA ALA A 30 -21.42 -3.05 -5.08
C ALA A 30 -20.77 -1.75 -4.57
N ARG A 31 -21.58 -0.77 -4.14
CA ARG A 31 -21.09 0.47 -3.53
C ARG A 31 -20.35 0.20 -2.22
N GLU A 32 -20.98 -0.52 -1.30
CA GLU A 32 -20.38 -0.87 0.00
C GLU A 32 -19.11 -1.71 -0.19
N ALA A 33 -19.12 -2.60 -1.19
CA ALA A 33 -17.95 -3.39 -1.56
C ALA A 33 -16.81 -2.52 -2.08
N ALA A 34 -17.10 -1.54 -2.93
CA ALA A 34 -16.11 -0.59 -3.43
C ALA A 34 -15.51 0.27 -2.30
N ASP A 35 -16.35 0.80 -1.40
CA ASP A 35 -15.90 1.57 -0.25
C ASP A 35 -15.00 0.72 0.68
N ALA A 36 -15.38 -0.53 0.93
CA ALA A 36 -14.58 -1.47 1.73
C ALA A 36 -13.25 -1.83 1.05
N ALA A 37 -13.26 -2.06 -0.26
CA ALA A 37 -12.04 -2.32 -1.04
C ALA A 37 -11.10 -1.12 -1.02
N GLU A 38 -11.62 0.10 -1.15
CA GLU A 38 -10.81 1.33 -1.07
C GLU A 38 -10.16 1.48 0.31
N LEU A 39 -10.90 1.21 1.39
CA LEU A 39 -10.36 1.20 2.75
C LEU A 39 -9.28 0.13 2.93
N TYR A 40 -9.49 -1.08 2.42
CA TYR A 40 -8.50 -2.16 2.45
C TYR A 40 -7.22 -1.75 1.73
N LEU A 41 -7.33 -1.15 0.54
CA LEU A 41 -6.18 -0.68 -0.23
C LEU A 41 -5.44 0.46 0.47
N ARG A 42 -6.16 1.45 1.04
CA ARG A 42 -5.54 2.52 1.84
C ARG A 42 -4.77 1.97 3.03
N ALA A 43 -5.37 1.05 3.79
CA ALA A 43 -4.71 0.40 4.92
C ALA A 43 -3.47 -0.40 4.48
N GLY A 44 -3.54 -1.09 3.34
CA GLY A 44 -2.41 -1.81 2.75
C GLY A 44 -1.27 -0.89 2.30
N VAL A 45 -1.60 0.26 1.70
CA VAL A 45 -0.62 1.29 1.32
C VAL A 45 0.04 1.88 2.55
N ASP A 46 -0.71 2.17 3.61
CA ASP A 46 -0.15 2.70 4.86
C ASP A 46 0.74 1.67 5.56
N ALA A 47 0.35 0.40 5.55
CA ALA A 47 1.17 -0.70 6.08
C ALA A 47 2.49 -0.84 5.30
N LEU A 48 2.41 -0.86 3.96
CA LEU A 48 3.59 -0.91 3.09
C LEU A 48 4.49 0.31 3.30
N HIS A 49 3.91 1.51 3.37
CA HIS A 49 4.66 2.74 3.59
C HIS A 49 5.36 2.72 4.95
N ARG A 50 4.67 2.26 6.01
CA ARG A 50 5.26 2.11 7.34
C ARG A 50 6.41 1.11 7.36
N GLU A 51 6.27 -0.02 6.68
CA GLU A 51 7.32 -1.01 6.55
C GLU A 51 8.53 -0.46 5.77
N ARG A 52 8.28 0.17 4.62
CA ARG A 52 9.32 0.82 3.81
C ARG A 52 10.06 1.88 4.61
N TRP A 53 9.34 2.71 5.37
CA TRP A 53 9.94 3.74 6.20
C TRP A 53 10.72 3.15 7.37
N SER A 54 10.27 2.02 7.93
CA SER A 54 10.98 1.29 8.99
C SER A 54 12.27 0.64 8.49
N LEU A 55 12.27 0.11 7.27
CA LEU A 55 13.48 -0.41 6.61
C LEU A 55 14.46 0.71 6.26
N ASN A 56 13.96 1.83 5.73
CA ASN A 56 14.80 3.00 5.46
C ASN A 56 15.40 3.57 6.74
N ARG A 57 14.64 3.64 7.83
CA ARG A 57 15.15 4.12 9.12
C ARG A 57 16.22 3.18 9.68
N ARG A 58 16.03 1.86 9.58
CA ARG A 58 17.05 0.87 9.95
C ARG A 58 18.32 1.00 9.09
N SER A 59 18.17 1.23 7.78
CA SER A 59 19.31 1.50 6.88
C SER A 59 20.02 2.83 7.22
N GLY A 60 19.28 3.87 7.59
CA GLY A 60 19.83 5.14 8.06
C GLY A 60 20.63 4.99 9.36
N VAL A 61 20.11 4.25 10.33
CA VAL A 61 20.84 3.92 11.58
C VAL A 61 22.09 3.11 11.27
N ALA A 62 22.01 2.09 10.40
CA ALA A 62 23.16 1.29 9.99
C ALA A 62 24.25 2.13 9.29
N ARG A 63 23.86 3.12 8.47
CA ARG A 63 24.81 4.08 7.90
C ARG A 63 25.45 4.97 8.96
N LEU A 64 24.68 5.49 9.92
CA LEU A 64 25.20 6.32 10.99
C LEU A 64 26.16 5.57 11.93
N SER A 65 25.94 4.27 12.15
CA SER A 65 26.86 3.43 12.92
C SER A 65 28.10 2.98 12.14
N ALA A 66 28.05 2.95 10.80
CA ALA A 66 29.21 2.72 9.94
C ALA A 66 30.13 3.96 9.82
N THR A 67 29.59 5.17 10.02
CA THR A 67 30.37 6.42 9.99
C THR A 67 30.95 6.82 11.36
N ARG A 68 31.21 5.86 12.25
CA ARG A 68 32.07 6.13 13.42
C ARG A 68 33.53 6.10 12.93
N PRO A 69 34.23 7.25 12.82
CA PRO A 69 35.65 7.22 12.50
C PRO A 69 36.34 6.49 13.66
N LEU A 70 37.18 5.51 13.32
CA LEU A 70 38.10 4.91 14.28
C LEU A 70 38.92 6.04 14.91
N PRO A 71 38.97 6.17 16.24
CA PRO A 71 39.87 7.13 16.86
C PRO A 71 41.29 6.75 16.47
N CYS A 72 41.98 7.64 15.77
CA CYS A 72 43.40 7.53 15.48
C CYS A 72 44.13 7.45 16.83
N LEU A 73 44.63 6.27 17.18
CA LEU A 73 45.52 6.11 18.32
C LEU A 73 46.84 6.82 17.98
N PRO A 74 47.39 7.65 18.89
CA PRO A 74 48.66 8.30 18.64
C PRO A 74 49.76 7.23 18.58
N ALA A 75 50.62 7.32 17.58
CA ALA A 75 51.84 6.55 17.54
C ALA A 75 52.75 7.07 18.66
N GLU A 76 52.96 6.25 19.69
CA GLU A 76 53.91 6.53 20.75
C GLU A 76 55.32 6.13 20.30
N THR A 77 56.21 7.13 20.35
CA THR A 77 57.70 7.14 20.41
C THR A 77 58.51 6.55 19.25
#